data_AF-A0A356TAL9-F1
#
_entry.id   AF-A0A356TAL9-F1
#
_cell.length_a   1.000
_cell.length_b   1.000
_cell.length_c   1.000
_cell.angle_alpha   90.00
_cell.angle_beta   90.00
_cell.angle_gamma   90.00
#
_symmetry.space_group_name_H-M   'P 1'
#
loop_
_entity.id
_entity.type
_entity.pdbx_description
1 polymer ?
#
loop_
_entity_poly.entity_id
_entity_poly.type
_entity_poly.pdbx_seq_one_letter_code
_entity_poly.pdbx_strand_id
1 'polypeptide(L)'
;MVRTLSVLGLLVSLVSLMSLRAAPAMAQDDALDDIPIASQRPTSGEASLLSGRTLGVGEVMVAAAAGWPWIWAQVELALTSSFNLGIRPALIYGSPFMALEPGVGGELAVPMRIHLYGEGDLDLAAFITPAFAIGEAAATAGEGGTVLAGDLGIGSRLELGARLGFRAMEGLTLLVGAGGHVGFVYAEAAGAAEVIGAAFLQAGIEGLISRDTMLFALIDGGIGFAP
;
A
#
# COMPACT_ATOMS: atom_id res chain seq x y z
N MET A 1 -30.31 -15.18 8.11
CA MET A 1 -29.82 -15.39 9.49
C MET A 1 -28.39 -14.85 9.50
N VAL A 2 -28.22 -13.58 9.89
CA VAL A 2 -26.92 -12.89 9.80
C VAL A 2 -26.01 -13.49 10.87
N ARG A 3 -24.99 -14.25 10.47
CA ARG A 3 -23.96 -14.74 11.39
C ARG A 3 -22.88 -13.67 11.49
N THR A 4 -23.01 -12.78 12.46
CA THR A 4 -21.96 -11.82 12.79
C THR A 4 -20.80 -12.59 13.43
N LEU A 5 -19.82 -13.02 12.61
CA LEU A 5 -18.59 -13.63 13.11
C LEU A 5 -17.61 -12.49 13.48
N SER A 6 -17.76 -11.94 14.68
CA SER A 6 -16.81 -10.96 15.21
C SER A 6 -15.54 -11.67 15.66
N VAL A 7 -14.56 -11.78 14.76
CA VAL A 7 -13.24 -12.36 15.05
C VAL A 7 -12.25 -11.23 15.30
N LEU A 8 -11.79 -11.12 16.55
CA LEU A 8 -10.79 -10.16 17.00
C LEU A 8 -9.38 -10.69 16.63
N GLY A 9 -8.88 -10.34 15.46
CA GLY A 9 -7.51 -10.64 15.03
C GLY A 9 -6.55 -9.51 15.38
N LEU A 10 -5.59 -9.75 16.29
CA LEU A 10 -4.48 -8.84 16.54
C LEU A 10 -3.46 -8.98 15.40
N LEU A 11 -3.35 -7.95 14.55
CA LEU A 11 -2.39 -7.93 13.44
C LEU A 11 -1.00 -7.47 13.92
N VAL A 12 0.01 -8.27 13.60
CA VAL A 12 1.43 -7.90 13.77
C VAL A 12 2.15 -8.24 12.47
N SER A 13 2.31 -7.26 11.58
CA SER A 13 3.16 -7.40 10.40
C SER A 13 4.61 -7.10 10.79
N LEU A 14 5.48 -8.11 10.64
CA LEU A 14 6.88 -8.07 11.05
C LEU A 14 7.77 -7.42 9.96
N VAL A 15 8.51 -6.39 10.38
CA VAL A 15 9.73 -5.76 9.84
C VAL A 15 10.11 -6.07 8.37
N SER A 16 10.01 -5.07 7.51
CA SER A 16 10.71 -5.03 6.22
C SER A 16 12.02 -4.24 6.32
N LEU A 17 13.07 -4.71 5.66
CA LEU A 17 14.41 -4.13 5.71
C LEU A 17 15.01 -4.24 4.30
N MET A 18 14.96 -3.17 3.47
CA MET A 18 15.53 -3.22 2.11
C MET A 18 16.07 -1.87 1.60
N SER A 19 17.12 -1.99 0.78
CA SER A 19 17.89 -0.94 0.12
C SER A 19 17.14 -0.29 -1.04
N LEU A 20 17.20 1.03 -1.10
CA LEU A 20 16.67 1.88 -2.18
C LEU A 20 17.81 2.31 -3.13
N ARG A 21 17.44 2.65 -4.36
CA ARG A 21 18.22 3.52 -5.24
C ARG A 21 17.25 4.45 -5.95
N ALA A 22 17.21 5.72 -5.56
CA ALA A 22 16.70 6.76 -6.43
C ALA A 22 17.67 6.88 -7.62
N ALA A 23 17.14 6.76 -8.83
CA ALA A 23 17.86 7.14 -10.03
C ALA A 23 17.00 8.18 -10.74
N PRO A 24 17.57 9.32 -11.19
CA PRO A 24 16.84 10.20 -12.09
C PRO A 24 16.42 9.37 -13.31
N ALA A 25 15.14 9.42 -13.68
CA ALA A 25 14.72 8.86 -14.95
C ALA A 25 15.55 9.53 -16.06
N MET A 26 16.13 8.70 -16.93
CA MET A 26 17.06 9.12 -17.97
C MET A 26 16.50 10.24 -18.87
N ALA A 27 17.45 11.06 -19.35
CA ALA A 27 17.33 12.19 -20.27
C ALA A 27 16.77 13.47 -19.65
N GLN A 28 17.72 14.34 -19.29
CA GLN A 28 17.55 15.75 -19.00
C GLN A 28 16.99 16.42 -20.27
N ASP A 29 15.67 16.35 -20.43
CA ASP A 29 14.95 17.05 -21.49
C ASP A 29 14.79 18.51 -21.03
N ASP A 30 15.19 19.47 -21.85
CA ASP A 30 15.15 20.93 -21.58
C ASP A 30 13.75 21.43 -21.12
N ALA A 31 12.71 20.60 -21.25
CA ALA A 31 11.35 20.85 -20.79
C ALA A 31 11.17 20.84 -19.26
N LEU A 32 12.10 20.28 -18.48
CA LEU A 32 12.02 20.27 -17.00
C LEU A 32 12.56 21.57 -16.36
N ASP A 33 13.36 22.36 -17.08
CA ASP A 33 13.93 23.62 -16.56
C ASP A 33 12.88 24.75 -16.39
N ASP A 34 11.72 24.62 -17.05
CA ASP A 34 10.60 25.58 -16.95
C ASP A 34 9.65 25.30 -15.76
N ILE A 35 9.84 24.20 -15.03
CA ILE A 35 9.03 23.87 -13.84
C ILE A 35 9.62 24.61 -12.63
N PRO A 36 8.86 25.44 -11.90
CA PRO A 36 9.36 26.12 -10.71
C PRO A 36 10.02 25.15 -9.73
N ILE A 37 11.17 25.51 -9.17
CA ILE A 37 11.95 24.65 -8.24
C ILE A 37 11.09 24.15 -7.06
N ALA A 38 10.11 24.95 -6.62
CA ALA A 38 9.17 24.56 -5.57
C ALA A 38 8.25 23.39 -5.96
N SER A 39 7.89 23.26 -7.24
CA SER A 39 7.16 22.12 -7.79
C SER A 39 8.05 20.92 -8.11
N GLN A 40 9.37 21.05 -8.10
CA GLN A 40 10.28 19.93 -8.35
C GLN A 40 10.65 19.16 -7.07
N ARG A 41 10.34 19.69 -5.88
CA ARG A 41 10.69 19.11 -4.59
C ARG A 41 9.52 18.31 -3.99
N PRO A 42 9.79 17.34 -3.11
CA PRO A 42 8.76 16.74 -2.26
C PRO A 42 7.92 17.81 -1.55
N THR A 43 6.64 17.52 -1.30
CA THR A 43 5.68 18.50 -0.74
C THR A 43 6.13 19.17 0.55
N SER A 44 6.84 18.44 1.42
CA SER A 44 7.57 19.07 2.52
C SER A 44 8.85 18.29 2.86
N GLY A 45 10.00 18.90 2.66
CA GLY A 45 11.29 18.31 3.04
C GLY A 45 11.71 17.14 2.15
N GLU A 46 11.73 15.93 2.71
CA GLU A 46 12.33 14.75 2.11
C GLU A 46 11.28 13.82 1.48
N ALA A 47 11.70 13.08 0.44
CA ALA A 47 10.87 12.11 -0.25
C ALA A 47 10.34 11.04 0.71
N SER A 48 9.13 10.56 0.46
CA SER A 48 8.46 9.52 1.23
C SER A 48 7.75 8.54 0.31
N LEU A 49 7.76 7.26 0.67
CA LEU A 49 7.04 6.21 -0.06
C LEU A 49 5.64 5.97 0.52
N LEU A 50 5.49 6.08 1.84
CA LEU A 50 4.33 5.59 2.59
C LEU A 50 3.53 6.69 3.27
N SER A 51 4.16 7.80 3.67
CA SER A 51 3.54 8.83 4.52
C SER A 51 2.63 9.79 3.73
N GLY A 52 2.21 10.89 4.37
CA GLY A 52 1.48 11.99 3.72
C GLY A 52 2.31 12.80 2.70
N ARG A 53 3.63 12.60 2.64
CA ARG A 53 4.53 13.26 1.68
C ARG A 53 4.57 12.54 0.34
N THR A 54 4.80 13.29 -0.72
CA THR A 54 5.00 12.79 -2.09
C THR A 54 6.47 12.72 -2.44
N LEU A 55 6.76 12.24 -3.65
CA LEU A 55 8.08 12.37 -4.25
C LEU A 55 8.16 13.73 -4.98
N GLY A 56 9.36 14.19 -5.31
CA GLY A 56 9.55 15.33 -6.20
C GLY A 56 9.14 15.01 -7.64
N VAL A 57 8.73 16.01 -8.42
CA VAL A 57 8.32 15.81 -9.83
C VAL A 57 9.44 15.15 -10.63
N GLY A 58 9.10 14.06 -11.33
CA GLY A 58 10.07 13.31 -12.13
C GLY A 58 10.95 12.34 -11.33
N GLU A 59 10.82 12.31 -10.00
CA GLU A 59 11.47 11.30 -9.18
C GLU A 59 10.79 9.93 -9.35
N VAL A 60 11.63 8.91 -9.36
CA VAL A 60 11.22 7.51 -9.39
C VAL A 60 11.77 6.82 -8.16
N MET A 61 10.90 6.14 -7.42
CA MET A 61 11.29 5.34 -6.27
C MET A 61 10.99 3.88 -6.55
N VAL A 62 11.97 3.01 -6.28
CA VAL A 62 11.79 1.56 -6.31
C VAL A 62 11.91 1.03 -4.89
N ALA A 63 10.92 0.25 -4.48
CA ALA A 63 10.83 -0.31 -3.15
C ALA A 63 10.45 -1.79 -3.20
N ALA A 64 10.80 -2.53 -2.16
CA ALA A 64 10.33 -3.87 -1.94
C ALA A 64 10.14 -4.10 -0.43
N ALA A 65 9.18 -4.93 -0.08
CA ALA A 65 8.88 -5.27 1.29
C ALA A 65 8.42 -6.72 1.39
N ALA A 66 8.63 -7.29 2.57
CA ALA A 66 8.18 -8.63 2.93
C ALA A 66 7.60 -8.57 4.33
N GLY A 67 6.36 -9.03 4.48
CA GLY A 67 5.66 -9.07 5.74
C GLY A 67 4.30 -9.72 5.55
N TRP A 68 3.67 -10.21 6.61
CA TRP A 68 2.35 -10.81 6.44
C TRP A 68 1.33 -9.77 5.93
N PRO A 69 0.46 -10.10 4.96
CA PRO A 69 0.37 -11.34 4.15
C PRO A 69 1.08 -11.32 2.77
N TRP A 70 1.96 -10.35 2.49
CA TRP A 70 2.55 -10.11 1.15
C TRP A 70 4.08 -9.99 1.12
N ILE A 71 4.67 -10.48 0.04
CA ILE A 71 5.97 -9.99 -0.45
C ILE A 71 5.69 -9.17 -1.69
N TRP A 72 6.15 -7.93 -1.74
CA TRP A 72 5.87 -7.05 -2.88
C TRP A 72 7.10 -6.24 -3.30
N ALA A 73 7.06 -5.82 -4.56
CA ALA A 73 7.94 -4.80 -5.11
C ALA A 73 7.06 -3.70 -5.71
N GLN A 74 7.51 -2.45 -5.65
CA GLN A 74 6.77 -1.29 -6.13
C GLN A 74 7.71 -0.35 -6.86
N VAL A 75 7.24 0.17 -7.99
CA VAL A 75 7.80 1.37 -8.62
C VAL A 75 6.80 2.48 -8.40
N GLU A 76 7.25 3.60 -7.85
CA GLU A 76 6.48 4.82 -7.59
C GLU A 76 7.00 5.95 -8.46
N LEU A 77 6.07 6.67 -9.11
CA LEU A 77 6.33 7.78 -10.02
C LEU A 77 5.62 9.03 -9.49
N ALA A 78 6.31 10.16 -9.36
CA ALA A 78 5.67 11.45 -9.13
C ALA A 78 5.33 12.12 -10.46
N LEU A 79 4.07 12.00 -10.88
CA LEU A 79 3.59 12.68 -12.09
C LEU A 79 3.44 14.18 -11.87
N THR A 80 3.13 14.60 -10.64
CA THR A 80 3.11 16.00 -10.20
C THR A 80 3.67 16.08 -8.78
N SER A 81 3.91 17.29 -8.28
CA SER A 81 4.41 17.47 -6.91
C SER A 81 3.43 16.97 -5.85
N SER A 82 2.14 16.92 -6.16
CA SER A 82 1.08 16.51 -5.22
C SER A 82 0.45 15.15 -5.56
N PHE A 83 0.94 14.46 -6.60
CA PHE A 83 0.37 13.20 -7.04
C PHE A 83 1.42 12.17 -7.40
N ASN A 84 1.34 11.02 -6.73
CA ASN A 84 2.14 9.86 -7.03
C ASN A 84 1.28 8.71 -7.57
N LEU A 85 1.88 7.95 -8.47
CA LEU A 85 1.31 6.74 -9.06
C LEU A 85 2.32 5.60 -8.93
N GLY A 86 1.87 4.49 -8.37
CA GLY A 86 2.65 3.28 -8.17
C GLY A 86 2.13 2.11 -9.00
N ILE A 87 3.04 1.18 -9.29
CA ILE A 87 2.71 -0.16 -9.79
C ILE A 87 3.35 -1.17 -8.84
N ARG A 88 2.54 -2.03 -8.24
CA ARG A 88 2.97 -2.96 -7.20
C ARG A 88 2.52 -4.40 -7.47
N PRO A 89 3.38 -5.24 -8.08
CA PRO A 89 3.21 -6.69 -8.03
C PRO A 89 3.50 -7.22 -6.62
N ALA A 90 2.73 -8.22 -6.19
CA ALA A 90 2.93 -8.91 -4.92
C ALA A 90 2.69 -10.42 -5.05
N LEU A 91 3.46 -11.19 -4.28
CA LEU A 91 3.15 -12.57 -3.95
C LEU A 91 2.39 -12.58 -2.62
N ILE A 92 1.23 -13.25 -2.64
CA ILE A 92 0.38 -13.46 -1.49
C ILE A 92 0.74 -14.82 -0.89
N TYR A 93 0.94 -14.85 0.43
CA TYR A 93 1.11 -16.09 1.20
C TYR A 93 0.26 -16.10 2.49
N GLY A 94 -0.77 -15.25 2.51
CA GLY A 94 -1.80 -15.14 3.54
C GLY A 94 -3.12 -14.68 2.91
N SER A 95 -3.98 -14.05 3.69
CA SER A 95 -5.23 -13.49 3.16
C SER A 95 -5.16 -11.95 3.11
N PRO A 96 -5.00 -11.31 1.93
CA PRO A 96 -4.98 -9.86 1.74
C PRO A 96 -6.24 -9.16 2.24
N PHE A 97 -7.34 -9.90 2.23
CA PHE A 97 -8.71 -9.43 2.31
C PHE A 97 -9.30 -9.62 3.71
N MET A 98 -9.08 -10.80 4.29
CA MET A 98 -9.58 -11.16 5.62
C MET A 98 -8.44 -11.37 6.64
N ALA A 99 -7.17 -11.40 6.22
CA ALA A 99 -5.95 -11.48 7.04
C ALA A 99 -5.80 -12.69 7.99
N LEU A 100 -6.75 -13.63 7.98
CA LEU A 100 -6.84 -14.68 9.00
C LEU A 100 -6.33 -16.05 8.53
N GLU A 101 -6.15 -16.27 7.23
CA GLU A 101 -5.83 -17.60 6.69
C GLU A 101 -4.62 -17.61 5.75
N PRO A 102 -3.81 -18.68 5.78
CA PRO A 102 -2.78 -18.91 4.78
C PRO A 102 -3.42 -19.25 3.43
N GLY A 103 -2.88 -18.66 2.38
CA GLY A 103 -3.23 -18.99 1.01
C GLY A 103 -2.18 -18.43 0.06
N VAL A 104 -2.00 -19.04 -1.09
CA VAL A 104 -1.00 -18.63 -2.08
C VAL A 104 -1.65 -17.97 -3.28
N GLY A 105 -1.11 -16.83 -3.70
CA GLY A 105 -1.58 -16.13 -4.89
C GLY A 105 -0.64 -15.03 -5.37
N GLY A 106 -1.06 -14.30 -6.40
CA GLY A 106 -0.43 -13.09 -6.86
C GLY A 106 -1.42 -11.92 -6.83
N GLU A 107 -0.92 -10.72 -6.54
CA GLU A 107 -1.68 -9.47 -6.62
C GLU A 107 -0.94 -8.49 -7.54
N LEU A 108 -1.71 -7.71 -8.30
CA LEU A 108 -1.25 -6.48 -8.93
C LEU A 108 -2.07 -5.32 -8.40
N ALA A 109 -1.41 -4.36 -7.77
CA ALA A 109 -2.00 -3.15 -7.25
C ALA A 109 -1.47 -1.91 -7.97
N VAL A 110 -2.29 -0.86 -8.01
CA VAL A 110 -1.91 0.46 -8.53
C VAL A 110 -2.11 1.49 -7.42
N PRO A 111 -1.17 1.62 -6.47
CA PRO A 111 -1.26 2.62 -5.41
C PRO A 111 -1.24 4.03 -6.01
N MET A 112 -2.12 4.89 -5.52
CA MET A 112 -2.16 6.30 -5.88
C MET A 112 -2.17 7.12 -4.60
N ARG A 113 -1.40 8.20 -4.57
CA ARG A 113 -1.37 9.12 -3.42
C ARG A 113 -1.56 10.55 -3.90
N ILE A 114 -2.49 11.25 -3.24
CA ILE A 114 -2.81 12.66 -3.49
C ILE A 114 -2.48 13.44 -2.22
N HIS A 115 -1.47 14.31 -2.29
CA HIS A 115 -1.16 15.23 -1.20
C HIS A 115 -2.26 16.27 -1.06
N LEU A 116 -2.74 16.46 0.16
CA LEU A 116 -3.85 17.36 0.48
C LEU A 116 -3.39 18.61 1.21
N TYR A 117 -2.42 18.46 2.12
CA TYR A 117 -1.92 19.54 2.96
C TYR A 117 -0.54 19.20 3.52
N GLY A 118 0.35 20.19 3.59
CA GLY A 118 1.68 20.05 4.17
C GLY A 118 2.17 21.37 4.72
N GLU A 119 2.54 21.42 6.00
CA GLU A 119 3.14 22.59 6.63
C GLU A 119 4.15 22.18 7.70
N GLY A 120 5.38 22.69 7.56
CA GLY A 120 6.47 22.39 8.49
C GLY A 120 6.84 20.91 8.48
N ASP A 121 6.55 20.22 9.58
CA ASP A 121 6.88 18.81 9.80
C ASP A 121 5.69 17.87 9.56
N LEU A 122 4.51 18.38 9.20
CA LEU A 122 3.28 17.61 9.07
C LEU A 122 2.77 17.61 7.63
N ASP A 123 2.40 16.41 7.14
CA ASP A 123 1.78 16.22 5.84
C ASP A 123 0.56 15.31 5.94
N LEU A 124 -0.42 15.55 5.08
CA LEU A 124 -1.63 14.76 4.91
C LEU A 124 -1.79 14.41 3.44
N ALA A 125 -2.07 13.14 3.17
CA ALA A 125 -2.46 12.67 1.85
C ALA A 125 -3.69 11.75 1.93
N ALA A 126 -4.46 11.73 0.85
CA ALA A 126 -5.38 10.65 0.55
C ALA A 126 -4.66 9.56 -0.26
N PHE A 127 -5.07 8.31 -0.11
CA PHE A 127 -4.61 7.21 -0.94
C PHE A 127 -5.78 6.43 -1.54
N ILE A 128 -5.53 5.87 -2.71
CA ILE A 128 -6.45 5.05 -3.49
C ILE A 128 -5.65 3.90 -4.08
N THR A 129 -6.07 2.65 -3.87
CA THR A 129 -5.35 1.48 -4.39
C THR A 129 -6.34 0.48 -4.96
N PRO A 130 -6.66 0.52 -6.26
CA PRO A 130 -7.23 -0.63 -6.95
C PRO A 130 -6.21 -1.77 -6.99
N ALA A 131 -6.69 -2.99 -6.77
CA ALA A 131 -5.89 -4.20 -6.83
C ALA A 131 -6.68 -5.37 -7.41
N PHE A 132 -5.97 -6.28 -8.07
CA PHE A 132 -6.50 -7.53 -8.59
C PHE A 132 -5.63 -8.68 -8.09
N ALA A 133 -6.26 -9.75 -7.65
CA ALA A 133 -5.59 -10.94 -7.14
C ALA A 133 -6.07 -12.21 -7.84
N ILE A 134 -5.18 -13.17 -8.00
CA ILE A 134 -5.46 -14.51 -8.51
C ILE A 134 -4.67 -15.51 -7.67
N GLY A 135 -5.28 -16.64 -7.32
CA GLY A 135 -4.63 -17.65 -6.50
C GLY A 135 -5.65 -18.56 -5.83
N GLU A 136 -5.27 -19.15 -4.70
CA GLU A 136 -6.18 -19.93 -3.88
C GLU A 136 -7.36 -19.08 -3.38
N ALA A 137 -8.54 -19.67 -3.19
CA ALA A 137 -9.70 -18.99 -2.64
C ALA A 137 -9.43 -18.46 -1.22
N ALA A 138 -8.62 -19.15 -0.42
CA ALA A 138 -8.14 -18.61 0.86
C ALA A 138 -7.35 -17.30 0.68
N ALA A 139 -6.51 -17.22 -0.36
CA ALA A 139 -5.68 -16.07 -0.69
C ALA A 139 -6.46 -14.92 -1.35
N THR A 140 -7.54 -15.22 -2.07
CA THR A 140 -8.26 -14.22 -2.89
C THR A 140 -9.62 -13.84 -2.30
N ALA A 141 -10.26 -14.74 -1.56
CA ALA A 141 -11.57 -14.56 -0.93
C ALA A 141 -11.48 -14.44 0.60
N GLY A 142 -10.37 -14.88 1.21
CA GLY A 142 -10.32 -15.01 2.67
C GLY A 142 -11.32 -16.02 3.21
N GLU A 143 -11.76 -16.95 2.35
CA GLU A 143 -12.66 -18.05 2.71
C GLU A 143 -11.97 -18.94 3.72
N GLY A 144 -12.52 -18.91 4.93
CA GLY A 144 -11.89 -19.53 6.06
C GLY A 144 -12.35 -20.95 6.35
N GLY A 145 -11.46 -21.94 6.23
CA GLY A 145 -11.73 -23.31 6.70
C GLY A 145 -12.83 -24.09 5.95
N THR A 146 -13.10 -23.76 4.69
CA THR A 146 -14.03 -24.50 3.80
C THR A 146 -13.30 -25.56 2.97
N VAL A 147 -14.06 -26.45 2.32
CA VAL A 147 -13.52 -27.43 1.35
C VAL A 147 -12.89 -26.74 0.13
N LEU A 148 -13.22 -25.46 -0.11
CA LEU A 148 -12.89 -24.71 -1.32
C LEU A 148 -11.64 -23.82 -1.16
N ALA A 149 -11.03 -23.78 0.02
CA ALA A 149 -9.90 -22.90 0.33
C ALA A 149 -8.72 -23.02 -0.65
N GLY A 150 -8.47 -24.22 -1.18
CA GLY A 150 -7.41 -24.50 -2.16
C GLY A 150 -7.83 -24.36 -3.63
N ASP A 151 -9.09 -24.01 -3.91
CA ASP A 151 -9.57 -23.85 -5.29
C ASP A 151 -9.08 -22.54 -5.90
N LEU A 152 -9.05 -22.47 -7.22
CA LEU A 152 -8.71 -21.23 -7.92
C LEU A 152 -9.79 -20.16 -7.66
N GLY A 153 -9.35 -19.04 -7.14
CA GLY A 153 -10.13 -17.83 -6.94
C GLY A 153 -9.51 -16.62 -7.64
N ILE A 154 -10.38 -15.65 -7.92
CA ILE A 154 -10.02 -14.33 -8.39
C ILE A 154 -10.63 -13.29 -7.46
N GLY A 155 -9.89 -12.22 -7.20
CA GLY A 155 -10.30 -11.13 -6.34
C GLY A 155 -10.03 -9.79 -7.00
N SER A 156 -10.88 -8.80 -6.72
CA SER A 156 -10.61 -7.39 -6.98
C SER A 156 -10.89 -6.58 -5.73
N ARG A 157 -10.13 -5.51 -5.53
CA ARG A 157 -10.21 -4.64 -4.36
C ARG A 157 -10.07 -3.20 -4.78
N LEU A 158 -10.81 -2.33 -4.09
CA LEU A 158 -10.52 -0.90 -4.06
C LEU A 158 -10.28 -0.49 -2.61
N GLU A 159 -9.05 -0.09 -2.31
CA GLU A 159 -8.65 0.47 -1.02
C GLU A 159 -8.68 2.00 -1.08
N LEU A 160 -9.15 2.64 -0.02
CA LEU A 160 -9.25 4.09 0.11
C LEU A 160 -8.95 4.51 1.54
N GLY A 161 -8.29 5.65 1.72
CA GLY A 161 -8.06 6.20 3.05
C GLY A 161 -7.20 7.46 3.05
N ALA A 162 -6.66 7.77 4.22
CA ALA A 162 -5.79 8.91 4.43
C ALA A 162 -4.58 8.55 5.30
N ARG A 163 -3.47 9.26 5.10
CA ARG A 163 -2.24 9.10 5.85
C ARG A 163 -1.66 10.44 6.25
N LEU A 164 -1.19 10.51 7.49
CA LEU A 164 -0.40 11.59 8.04
C LEU A 164 1.06 11.18 8.08
N GLY A 165 1.94 12.10 7.70
CA GLY A 165 3.39 12.01 7.90
C GLY A 165 3.86 13.08 8.88
N PHE A 166 4.63 12.70 9.89
CA PHE A 166 5.25 13.60 10.86
C PHE A 166 6.76 13.45 10.80
N ARG A 167 7.49 14.53 10.48
CA ARG A 167 8.96 14.55 10.51
C ARG A 167 9.39 14.64 11.97
N ALA A 168 9.82 13.52 12.53
CA ALA A 168 10.30 13.48 13.91
C ALA A 168 11.68 14.14 14.05
N MET A 169 12.52 13.99 13.02
CA MET A 169 13.82 14.64 12.87
C MET A 169 14.26 14.54 11.40
N GLU A 170 15.37 15.17 11.04
CA GLU A 170 15.97 15.01 9.71
C GLU A 170 16.24 13.53 9.42
N GLY A 171 15.82 13.07 8.25
CA GLY A 171 15.91 11.67 7.84
C GLY A 171 14.94 10.71 8.53
N LEU A 172 14.04 11.14 9.42
CA LEU A 172 13.10 10.26 10.12
C LEU A 172 11.66 10.76 10.08
N THR A 173 10.77 9.92 9.54
CA THR A 173 9.35 10.20 9.43
C THR A 173 8.53 9.13 10.13
N LEU A 174 7.61 9.54 10.98
CA LEU A 174 6.56 8.70 11.53
C LEU A 174 5.30 8.86 10.68
N LEU A 175 4.56 7.79 10.49
CA LEU A 175 3.29 7.85 9.77
C LEU A 175 2.18 7.14 10.52
N VAL A 176 0.98 7.67 10.38
CA VAL A 176 -0.26 7.04 10.82
C VAL A 176 -1.31 7.18 9.73
N GLY A 177 -2.14 6.16 9.56
CA GLY A 177 -3.16 6.14 8.53
C GLY A 177 -4.41 5.41 8.96
N ALA A 178 -5.47 5.66 8.23
CA ALA A 178 -6.72 4.94 8.37
C ALA A 178 -7.39 4.80 7.01
N GLY A 179 -8.10 3.72 6.81
CA GLY A 179 -8.80 3.47 5.55
C GLY A 179 -9.69 2.25 5.63
N GLY A 180 -10.14 1.85 4.46
CA GLY A 180 -10.87 0.62 4.27
C GLY A 180 -10.81 0.17 2.83
N HIS A 181 -11.36 -1.01 2.58
CA HIS A 181 -11.52 -1.51 1.24
C HIS A 181 -12.86 -2.20 1.06
N VAL A 182 -13.30 -2.24 -0.20
CA VAL A 182 -14.36 -3.12 -0.67
C VAL A 182 -13.79 -3.95 -1.81
N GLY A 183 -14.16 -5.22 -1.86
CA GLY A 183 -13.71 -6.14 -2.89
C GLY A 183 -14.80 -7.10 -3.34
N PHE A 184 -14.54 -7.69 -4.50
CA PHE A 184 -15.33 -8.77 -5.07
C PHE A 184 -14.44 -9.98 -5.23
N VAL A 185 -14.94 -11.13 -4.81
CA VAL A 185 -14.18 -12.37 -4.82
C VAL A 185 -15.02 -13.46 -5.45
N TYR A 186 -14.42 -14.28 -6.29
CA TYR A 186 -15.07 -15.38 -6.96
C TYR A 186 -14.19 -16.61 -6.83
N ALA A 187 -14.71 -17.65 -6.20
CA ALA A 187 -14.14 -18.99 -6.21
C ALA A 187 -14.94 -19.86 -7.18
N GLU A 188 -14.27 -20.54 -8.11
CA GLU A 188 -14.93 -21.31 -9.18
C GLU A 188 -15.90 -22.35 -8.61
N ALA A 189 -15.51 -23.01 -7.52
CA ALA A 189 -16.31 -24.06 -6.90
C ALA A 189 -17.48 -23.52 -6.06
N ALA A 190 -17.44 -22.26 -5.61
CA ALA A 190 -18.57 -21.60 -4.95
C ALA A 190 -19.65 -21.18 -5.96
N GLY A 191 -19.28 -20.97 -7.23
CA GLY A 191 -20.19 -20.63 -8.32
C GLY A 191 -20.88 -19.26 -8.18
N ALA A 192 -20.44 -18.42 -7.24
CA ALA A 192 -20.98 -17.10 -6.96
C ALA A 192 -19.85 -16.13 -6.58
N ALA A 193 -20.06 -14.85 -6.89
CA ALA A 193 -19.19 -13.78 -6.44
C ALA A 193 -19.69 -13.21 -5.10
N GLU A 194 -18.79 -13.02 -4.16
CA GLU A 194 -19.07 -12.43 -2.86
C GLU A 194 -18.49 -11.03 -2.75
N VAL A 195 -19.16 -10.19 -1.95
CA VAL A 195 -18.67 -8.86 -1.60
C VAL A 195 -18.03 -8.93 -0.23
N ILE A 196 -16.81 -8.45 -0.15
CA ILE A 196 -16.04 -8.38 1.08
C ILE A 196 -15.61 -6.95 1.34
N GLY A 197 -15.30 -6.63 2.58
CA GLY A 197 -14.71 -5.35 2.92
C GLY A 197 -13.90 -5.40 4.20
N ALA A 198 -13.12 -4.36 4.44
CA ALA A 198 -12.40 -4.20 5.70
C ALA A 198 -12.23 -2.73 6.04
N ALA A 199 -12.02 -2.47 7.33
CA ALA A 199 -11.54 -1.18 7.84
C ALA A 199 -10.21 -1.41 8.57
N PHE A 200 -9.26 -0.50 8.42
CA PHE A 200 -7.93 -0.65 8.99
C PHE A 200 -7.34 0.69 9.45
N LEU A 201 -6.38 0.55 10.36
CA LEU A 201 -5.46 1.58 10.83
C LEU A 201 -4.05 1.15 10.44
N GLN A 202 -3.19 2.13 10.20
CA GLN A 202 -1.81 1.94 9.79
C GLN A 202 -0.91 2.77 10.69
N ALA A 203 0.25 2.24 11.04
CA ALA A 203 1.31 2.97 11.70
C ALA A 203 2.65 2.52 11.15
N GLY A 204 3.58 3.45 10.96
CA GLY A 204 4.85 3.13 10.36
C GLY A 204 5.93 4.18 10.59
N ILE A 205 7.09 3.87 10.05
CA ILE A 205 8.28 4.69 10.12
C ILE A 205 9.05 4.59 8.81
N GLU A 206 9.66 5.71 8.41
CA GLU A 206 10.57 5.81 7.28
C GLU A 206 11.85 6.49 7.74
N GLY A 207 12.99 5.86 7.49
CA GLY A 207 14.32 6.35 7.79
C GLY A 207 15.16 6.50 6.53
N LEU A 208 15.54 7.73 6.16
CA LEU A 208 16.49 8.00 5.10
C LEU A 208 17.91 7.73 5.59
N ILE A 209 18.53 6.71 5.01
CA ILE A 209 19.93 6.34 5.23
C ILE A 209 20.85 7.20 4.36
N SER A 210 20.37 7.58 3.16
CA SER A 210 21.04 8.50 2.25
C SER A 210 19.98 9.29 1.47
N ARG A 211 20.42 10.28 0.67
CA ARG A 211 19.51 11.03 -0.23
C ARG A 211 18.70 10.12 -1.16
N ASP A 212 19.28 8.98 -1.52
CA ASP A 212 18.72 8.04 -2.49
C ASP A 212 18.32 6.71 -1.84
N THR A 213 18.39 6.60 -0.50
CA THR A 213 18.19 5.35 0.24
C THR A 213 17.33 5.52 1.49
N MET A 214 16.19 4.82 1.53
CA MET A 214 15.26 4.79 2.65
C MET A 214 15.01 3.34 3.11
N LEU A 215 14.93 3.16 4.42
CA LEU A 215 14.34 2.00 5.07
C LEU A 215 12.96 2.37 5.60
N PHE A 216 12.03 1.43 5.61
CA PHE A 216 10.70 1.66 6.17
C PHE A 216 10.14 0.42 6.85
N ALA A 217 9.23 0.65 7.80
CA ALA A 217 8.42 -0.39 8.40
C ALA A 217 6.98 0.10 8.54
N LEU A 218 6.03 -0.79 8.27
CA LEU A 218 4.59 -0.53 8.34
C LEU A 218 3.92 -1.67 9.09
N ILE A 219 3.01 -1.32 9.98
CA ILE A 219 2.11 -2.24 10.67
C ILE A 219 0.70 -1.78 10.35
N ASP A 220 -0.11 -2.72 9.87
CA ASP A 220 -1.52 -2.51 9.58
C ASP A 220 -2.36 -3.36 10.53
N GLY A 221 -3.47 -2.80 11.03
CA GLY A 221 -4.39 -3.44 11.95
C GLY A 221 -5.83 -3.12 11.61
N GLY A 222 -6.74 -4.10 11.57
CA GLY A 222 -8.08 -3.88 11.07
C GLY A 222 -9.07 -5.00 11.33
N ILE A 223 -10.28 -4.82 10.81
CA ILE A 223 -11.41 -5.75 10.87
C ILE A 223 -11.96 -5.99 9.47
N GLY A 224 -12.20 -7.26 9.13
CA GLY A 224 -12.83 -7.69 7.88
C GLY A 224 -14.33 -7.96 8.04
N PHE A 225 -15.06 -7.84 6.94
CA PHE A 225 -16.50 -8.04 6.81
C PHE A 225 -16.78 -8.91 5.58
N ALA A 226 -17.54 -9.99 5.78
CA ALA A 226 -18.07 -10.86 4.74
C ALA A 226 -19.54 -11.19 5.08
N PRO A 227 -20.40 -11.50 4.08
CA PRO A 227 -21.83 -11.78 4.27
C PRO A 227 -22.15 -13.04 5.10
#